data_AF-A0A200QM95-F1
#
_entry.id   AF-A0A200QM95-F1
#
_cell.length_a   1.000
_cell.length_b   1.000
_cell.length_c   1.000
_cell.angle_alpha   90.00
_cell.angle_beta   90.00
_cell.angle_gamma   90.00
#
_symmetry.space_group_name_H-M   'P 1'
#
loop_
_entity.id
_entity.type
_entity.pdbx_description
1 polymer ?
#
loop_
_entity_poly.entity_id
_entity_poly.type
_entity_poly.pdbx_seq_one_letter_code
_entity_poly.pdbx_strand_id
1 'polypeptide(L)'
;MFLEVTCKSSGKVRRFAGGTESRFALYLINKKLDIGLPPALYIEAVKEGEEPVNFGPTSVLVDYGHGWKLQTVTEEAVPGKEKGVQPIYKQNPTYVVTQPRCIELPYVMSAILINHLDQMVSVLLEDPRAR
;
A
#
# COMPACT_ATOMS: atom_id res chain seq x y z
N MET A 1 -1.85 10.49 7.41
CA MET A 1 -0.59 9.74 7.31
C MET A 1 -0.43 9.27 5.86
N PHE A 2 0.78 9.33 5.31
CA PHE A 2 1.09 8.88 3.94
C PHE A 2 2.28 7.92 3.95
N LEU A 3 2.38 7.09 2.92
CA LEU A 3 3.48 6.15 2.68
C LEU A 3 4.28 6.58 1.46
N GLU A 4 5.60 6.46 1.53
CA GLU A 4 6.50 6.77 0.43
C GLU A 4 6.99 5.48 -0.24
N VAL A 5 6.82 5.41 -1.56
CA VAL A 5 7.31 4.30 -2.39
C VAL A 5 8.35 4.85 -3.36
N THR A 6 9.56 4.29 -3.31
CA THR A 6 10.64 4.63 -4.22
C THR A 6 10.54 3.81 -5.50
N CYS A 7 10.39 4.45 -6.65
CA CYS A 7 10.45 3.78 -7.94
C CYS A 7 11.91 3.51 -8.31
N LYS A 8 12.33 2.25 -8.30
CA LYS A 8 13.72 1.85 -8.62
C LYS A 8 14.13 2.20 -10.05
N SER A 9 13.23 2.09 -11.03
CA SER A 9 13.54 2.45 -12.42
C SER A 9 13.87 3.93 -12.61
N SER A 10 13.18 4.82 -11.88
CA SER A 10 13.28 6.27 -12.09
C SER A 10 13.98 7.02 -10.94
N GLY A 11 14.22 6.37 -9.81
CA GLY A 11 14.69 7.01 -8.57
C GLY A 11 13.67 7.93 -7.90
N LYS A 12 12.50 8.16 -8.50
CA LYS A 12 11.48 9.09 -7.99
C LYS A 12 10.70 8.46 -6.82
N VAL A 13 10.44 9.27 -5.79
CA VAL A 13 9.57 8.90 -4.67
C VAL A 13 8.13 9.32 -4.93
N ARG A 14 7.18 8.44 -4.64
CA ARG A 14 5.74 8.70 -4.76
C ARG A 14 5.06 8.50 -3.40
N ARG A 15 4.11 9.39 -3.08
CA ARG A 15 3.34 9.35 -1.82
C ARG A 15 1.94 8.79 -2.05
N PHE A 16 1.53 7.88 -1.18
CA PHE A 16 0.21 7.23 -1.20
C PHE A 16 -0.47 7.36 0.17
N ALA A 17 -1.79 7.37 0.20
CA ALA A 17 -2.52 7.29 1.47
C ALA A 17 -2.31 5.91 2.12
N GLY A 18 -2.31 5.84 3.45
CA GLY A 18 -2.30 4.56 4.17
C GLY A 18 -3.50 3.70 3.76
N GLY A 19 -3.30 2.39 3.58
CA GLY A 19 -4.34 1.47 3.13
C GLY A 19 -4.55 1.41 1.61
N THR A 20 -3.74 2.12 0.82
CA THR A 20 -3.77 2.01 -0.65
C THR A 20 -3.39 0.60 -1.09
N GLU A 21 -4.16 -0.01 -2.00
CA GLU A 21 -3.79 -1.30 -2.59
C GLU A 21 -2.51 -1.21 -3.42
N SER A 22 -1.64 -2.20 -3.27
CA SER A 22 -0.35 -2.31 -3.97
C SER A 22 -0.53 -2.23 -5.49
N ARG A 23 -1.53 -2.91 -6.07
CA ARG A 23 -1.84 -2.83 -7.50
C ARG A 23 -2.16 -1.40 -7.96
N PHE A 24 -2.91 -0.65 -7.17
CA PHE A 24 -3.27 0.72 -7.52
C PHE A 24 -2.04 1.64 -7.46
N ALA A 25 -1.22 1.49 -6.41
CA ALA A 25 0.03 2.23 -6.29
C ALA A 25 0.99 1.93 -7.45
N LEU A 26 1.18 0.64 -7.78
CA LEU A 26 2.00 0.17 -8.88
C LEU A 26 1.51 0.71 -10.24
N TYR A 27 0.19 0.71 -10.48
CA TYR A 27 -0.42 1.30 -11.67
C TYR A 27 -0.05 2.78 -11.82
N LEU A 28 -0.18 3.57 -10.75
CA LEU A 28 0.14 5.00 -10.79
C LEU A 28 1.64 5.28 -10.96
N ILE A 29 2.51 4.41 -10.43
CA ILE A 29 3.95 4.51 -10.63
C ILE A 29 4.29 4.26 -12.09
N ASN A 30 3.84 3.14 -12.66
CA ASN A 30 4.12 2.77 -14.04
C ASN A 30 3.52 3.77 -15.04
N LYS A 31 2.34 4.32 -14.76
CA LYS A 31 1.71 5.35 -15.59
C LYS A 31 2.53 6.65 -15.65
N LYS A 32 3.30 6.96 -14.61
CA LYS A 32 4.11 8.19 -14.51
C LYS A 32 5.60 7.92 -14.76
N LEU A 33 5.90 6.80 -15.41
CA LEU A 33 7.25 6.41 -15.75
C LEU A 33 7.67 7.12 -17.05
N ASP A 34 8.93 7.55 -17.10
CA ASP A 34 9.48 8.19 -18.30
C ASP A 34 9.65 7.12 -19.41
N ILE A 35 9.55 7.55 -20.67
CA ILE A 35 9.65 6.65 -21.83
C ILE A 35 11.01 5.95 -21.82
N GLY A 36 11.02 4.63 -22.02
CA GLY A 36 12.23 3.82 -22.10
C GLY A 36 12.72 3.24 -20.77
N LEU A 37 12.11 3.60 -19.62
CA LEU A 37 12.40 2.96 -18.34
C LEU A 37 11.61 1.65 -18.18
N PRO A 38 12.19 0.61 -17.53
CA PRO A 38 11.50 -0.65 -17.32
C PRO A 38 10.34 -0.49 -16.30
N PRO A 39 9.17 -1.08 -16.57
CA PRO A 39 8.05 -1.03 -15.63
C PRO A 39 8.38 -1.79 -14.35
N ALA A 40 7.83 -1.31 -13.23
CA ALA A 40 7.87 -2.02 -11.97
C ALA A 40 6.95 -3.25 -12.00
N LEU A 41 7.43 -4.36 -11.43
CA LEU A 41 6.73 -5.65 -11.33
C LEU A 41 5.83 -5.72 -10.09
N TYR A 42 6.35 -5.30 -8.94
CA TYR A 42 5.64 -5.26 -7.66
C TYR A 42 6.30 -4.25 -6.71
N ILE A 43 5.69 -4.06 -5.54
CA ILE A 43 6.22 -3.25 -4.44
C ILE A 43 6.68 -4.19 -3.34
N GLU A 44 7.78 -3.87 -2.69
CA GLU A 44 8.31 -4.56 -1.52
C GLU A 44 8.67 -3.56 -0.41
N ALA A 45 8.68 -4.02 0.84
CA ALA A 45 9.31 -3.33 1.94
C ALA A 45 10.70 -3.92 2.13
N VAL A 46 11.73 -3.07 2.23
CA VAL A 46 13.11 -3.52 2.44
C VAL A 46 13.72 -2.84 3.65
N LYS A 47 14.61 -3.56 4.32
CA LYS A 47 15.45 -3.06 5.41
C LYS A 47 16.83 -3.71 5.28
N GLU A 48 17.87 -2.97 5.64
CA GLU A 48 19.25 -3.45 5.52
C GLU A 48 19.47 -4.70 6.40
N GLY A 49 20.02 -5.75 5.80
CA GLY A 49 20.29 -7.02 6.48
C GLY A 49 19.06 -7.90 6.72
N GLU A 50 17.87 -7.50 6.26
CA GLU A 50 16.62 -8.27 6.41
C GLU A 50 16.03 -8.67 5.06
N GLU A 51 15.29 -9.79 5.05
CA GLU A 51 14.59 -10.28 3.86
C GLU A 51 13.45 -9.32 3.47
N PRO A 52 13.30 -8.97 2.17
CA PRO A 52 12.20 -8.13 1.71
C PRO A 52 10.82 -8.71 1.96
N VAL A 53 9.86 -7.84 2.28
CA VAL A 53 8.44 -8.22 2.38
C VAL A 53 7.71 -7.83 1.10
N ASN A 54 7.28 -8.83 0.34
CA ASN A 54 6.61 -8.66 -0.95
C ASN A 54 5.12 -8.33 -0.80
N PHE A 55 4.66 -7.28 -1.48
CA PHE A 55 3.25 -6.93 -1.50
C PHE A 55 2.54 -7.60 -2.67
N GLY A 56 1.62 -8.52 -2.37
CA GLY A 56 0.72 -9.09 -3.36
C GLY A 56 -0.18 -8.01 -4.00
N PRO A 57 -0.75 -8.26 -5.19
CA PRO A 57 -1.50 -7.23 -5.92
C PRO A 57 -2.69 -6.64 -5.14
N THR A 58 -3.36 -7.45 -4.31
CA THR A 58 -4.53 -7.05 -3.49
C THR A 58 -4.16 -6.67 -2.06
N SER A 59 -2.86 -6.70 -1.71
CA SER A 59 -2.42 -6.29 -0.38
C SER A 59 -2.39 -4.77 -0.27
N VAL A 60 -2.70 -4.26 0.92
CA VAL A 60 -2.58 -2.83 1.22
C VAL A 60 -1.14 -2.48 1.57
N LEU A 61 -0.70 -1.28 1.18
CA LEU A 61 0.58 -0.74 1.61
C LEU A 61 0.53 -0.44 3.11
N VAL A 62 1.54 -0.91 3.82
CA VAL A 62 1.70 -0.72 5.27
C VAL A 62 3.10 -0.20 5.59
N ASP A 63 3.19 0.55 6.69
CA ASP A 63 4.46 0.94 7.29
C ASP A 63 4.92 -0.16 8.26
N TYR A 64 6.12 -0.70 8.06
CA TYR A 64 6.75 -1.68 8.94
C TYR A 64 7.60 -1.03 10.05
N GLY A 65 7.64 0.30 10.09
CA GLY A 65 8.33 1.07 11.11
C GLY A 65 9.80 1.33 10.80
N HIS A 66 10.56 1.66 11.84
CA HIS A 66 11.91 2.20 11.71
C HIS A 66 12.85 1.30 10.88
N GLY A 67 13.47 1.90 9.86
CA GLY A 67 14.44 1.26 8.96
C GLY A 67 13.82 0.55 7.76
N TRP A 68 12.50 0.39 7.71
CA TRP A 68 11.81 -0.15 6.54
C TRP A 68 11.50 0.95 5.52
N LYS A 69 11.70 0.66 4.24
CA LYS A 69 11.34 1.54 3.12
C LYS A 69 10.57 0.77 2.06
N LEU A 70 9.55 1.38 1.47
CA LEU A 70 8.83 0.79 0.35
C LEU A 70 9.55 1.15 -0.95
N GLN A 71 9.75 0.15 -1.82
CA GLN A 71 10.32 0.34 -3.14
C GLN A 71 9.68 -0.57 -4.17
N THR A 72 9.82 -0.22 -5.45
CA THR A 72 9.40 -1.10 -6.54
C THR A 72 10.50 -2.04 -6.96
N VAL A 73 10.16 -3.26 -7.38
CA VAL A 73 11.10 -4.18 -8.03
C VAL A 73 10.95 -4.10 -9.55
N THR A 74 12.07 -4.13 -10.26
CA THR A 74 12.14 -4.25 -11.72
C THR A 74 12.81 -5.58 -12.09
N GLU A 75 12.62 -6.02 -13.33
CA GLU A 75 13.21 -7.27 -13.82
C GLU A 75 14.75 -7.31 -13.73
N GLU A 76 15.39 -6.15 -13.87
CA GLU A 76 16.85 -5.99 -13.79
C GLU A 76 17.40 -5.97 -12.36
N ALA A 77 16.54 -5.75 -11.36
CA ALA A 77 16.95 -5.47 -9.98
C ALA A 77 16.98 -6.72 -9.08
N VAL A 78 16.78 -7.94 -9.60
CA VAL A 78 16.86 -9.18 -8.80
C VAL A 78 18.32 -9.59 -8.66
N PRO A 79 18.99 -9.37 -7.51
CA PRO A 79 20.38 -9.76 -7.33
C PRO A 79 20.38 -11.24 -6.94
N GLY A 80 20.92 -12.11 -7.81
CA GLY A 80 21.33 -13.45 -7.40
C GLY A 80 20.43 -14.65 -7.73
N LYS A 81 19.74 -14.67 -8.88
CA LYS A 81 19.28 -15.96 -9.45
C LYS A 81 19.68 -16.11 -10.92
N GLU A 82 20.62 -17.04 -11.14
CA GLU A 82 20.84 -17.68 -12.42
C GLU A 82 19.52 -18.27 -12.96
N LYS A 83 19.39 -18.27 -14.28
CA LYS A 83 18.23 -18.69 -15.07
C LYS A 83 17.54 -19.93 -14.51
N GLY A 84 16.44 -19.72 -13.78
CA GLY A 84 15.55 -20.76 -13.28
C GLY A 84 14.11 -20.31 -13.44
N VAL A 85 13.35 -21.05 -14.23
CA VAL A 85 11.96 -20.84 -14.68
C VAL A 85 11.11 -19.98 -13.72
N GLN A 86 10.70 -18.81 -14.22
CA GLN A 86 9.73 -17.92 -13.58
C GLN A 86 8.38 -18.63 -13.42
N PRO A 87 7.66 -18.48 -12.29
CA PRO A 87 6.21 -18.58 -12.36
C PRO A 87 5.74 -17.43 -13.26
N ILE A 88 5.29 -17.77 -14.45
CA ILE A 88 4.60 -16.84 -15.34
C ILE A 88 3.34 -16.40 -14.59
N TYR A 89 3.41 -15.29 -13.87
CA TYR A 89 2.22 -14.46 -13.66
C TYR A 89 1.82 -14.03 -15.07
N LYS A 90 0.91 -14.80 -15.68
CA LYS A 90 0.43 -14.57 -17.04
C LYS A 90 0.05 -13.10 -17.15
N GLN A 91 0.89 -12.33 -17.82
CA GLN A 91 0.48 -11.07 -18.40
C GLN A 91 -0.49 -11.44 -19.51
N ASN A 92 -1.75 -11.65 -19.15
CA ASN A 92 -2.82 -11.77 -20.12
C ASN A 92 -3.33 -10.36 -20.48
N PRO A 93 -3.75 -10.21 -21.75
CA PRO A 93 -3.56 -8.98 -22.52
C PRO A 93 -4.62 -7.94 -22.19
N THR A 94 -4.21 -6.67 -22.27
CA THR A 94 -5.08 -5.48 -22.37
C THR A 94 -6.26 -5.49 -21.41
N TYR A 95 -6.03 -5.10 -20.15
CA TYR A 95 -7.16 -4.69 -19.31
C TYR A 95 -7.79 -3.45 -19.92
N VAL A 96 -8.96 -3.63 -20.51
CA VAL A 96 -9.89 -2.53 -20.79
C VAL A 96 -9.96 -1.66 -19.53
N VAL A 97 -9.65 -0.37 -19.69
CA VAL A 97 -9.84 0.63 -18.66
C VAL A 97 -11.34 0.77 -18.45
N THR A 98 -11.93 -0.12 -17.64
CA THR A 98 -13.10 0.25 -16.87
C THR A 98 -12.58 1.07 -15.71
N GLN A 99 -12.61 2.39 -15.88
CA GLN A 99 -12.55 3.31 -14.75
C GLN A 99 -13.50 2.75 -13.68
N PRO A 100 -13.05 2.44 -12.45
CA PRO A 100 -14.00 2.34 -11.37
C PRO A 100 -14.62 3.74 -11.29
N ARG A 101 -15.90 3.85 -11.64
CA ARG A 101 -16.69 5.01 -11.22
C ARG A 101 -16.40 5.15 -9.74
N CYS A 102 -15.93 6.33 -9.34
CA CYS A 102 -15.76 6.69 -7.94
C CYS A 102 -17.02 6.21 -7.21
N ILE A 103 -16.90 5.14 -6.45
CA ILE A 103 -17.93 4.83 -5.47
C ILE A 103 -17.66 5.91 -4.45
N GLU A 104 -18.49 6.95 -4.45
CA GLU A 104 -18.67 7.79 -3.28
C GLU A 104 -19.06 6.83 -2.15
N LEU A 105 -18.06 6.34 -1.41
CA LEU A 105 -18.33 5.68 -0.15
C LEU A 105 -18.85 6.80 0.76
N PRO A 106 -20.14 6.79 1.12
CA PRO A 106 -20.64 7.81 2.01
C PRO A 106 -19.88 7.63 3.33
N TYR A 107 -19.39 8.76 3.82
CA TYR A 107 -18.62 8.92 5.04
C TYR A 107 -19.52 8.67 6.28
N VAL A 108 -20.11 7.49 6.38
CA VAL A 108 -21.09 7.13 7.43
C VAL A 108 -20.85 5.72 7.94
N MET A 109 -19.59 5.40 8.28
CA MET A 109 -19.31 4.27 9.18
C MET A 109 -18.35 4.63 10.33
N SER A 110 -17.88 5.88 10.42
CA SER A 110 -17.05 6.33 11.56
C SER A 110 -17.86 6.82 12.77
N ALA A 111 -19.15 7.14 12.61
CA ALA A 111 -19.95 7.71 13.68
C ALA A 111 -20.56 6.69 14.66
N ILE A 112 -20.69 5.40 14.28
CA ILE A 112 -21.36 4.40 15.13
C ILE A 112 -20.42 3.90 16.25
N LEU A 113 -19.10 3.94 16.05
CA LEU A 113 -18.16 3.50 17.08
C LEU A 113 -17.79 4.60 18.08
N ILE A 114 -17.98 5.88 17.75
CA ILE A 114 -17.68 7.00 18.65
C ILE A 114 -18.80 7.16 19.70
N ASN A 115 -20.07 6.99 19.30
CA ASN A 115 -21.20 7.11 20.25
C ASN A 115 -21.27 5.99 21.30
N HIS A 116 -20.68 4.82 21.04
CA HIS A 116 -20.70 3.72 22.02
C HIS A 116 -19.64 3.87 23.12
N LEU A 117 -18.56 4.60 22.86
CA LEU A 117 -17.51 4.90 23.86
C LEU A 117 -17.89 6.06 24.78
N ASP A 118 -18.62 7.07 24.29
CA ASP A 118 -19.13 8.17 25.14
C ASP A 118 -20.18 7.70 26.16
N GLN A 119 -20.95 6.66 25.83
CA GLN A 119 -21.97 6.12 26.73
C GLN A 119 -21.37 5.27 27.87
N MET A 120 -20.14 4.77 27.74
CA MET A 120 -19.45 4.02 28.82
C MET A 120 -18.65 4.92 29.77
N VAL A 121 -18.14 6.07 29.29
CA VAL A 121 -17.41 7.02 30.14
C VAL A 121 -18.35 7.78 31.09
N SER A 122 -19.60 8.00 30.68
CA SER A 122 -20.60 8.71 31.48
C SER A 122 -21.10 7.93 32.71
N VAL A 123 -20.93 6.60 32.74
CA VAL A 123 -21.41 5.72 33.83
C VAL A 123 -20.36 5.54 34.94
N LEU A 124 -19.10 5.89 34.70
CA LEU A 124 -18.01 5.73 35.68
C LEU A 124 -17.70 7.00 36.51
N LEU A 125 -18.48 8.07 36.34
CA LEU A 125 -18.30 9.36 37.04
C LEU A 125 -19.56 9.83 37.80
N GLU A 126 -20.34 8.91 38.39
CA GLU A 126 -21.27 9.27 39.46
C GLU A 126 -20.83 8.63 40.80
N ASP A 127 -20.22 9.46 41.65
CA ASP A 127 -19.83 9.15 43.02
C ASP A 127 -21.08 9.21 43.94
N PRO A 128 -21.46 8.13 44.65
CA PRO A 128 -22.74 8.06 45.38
C PRO A 128 -22.73 8.72 46.78
N ARG A 129 -21.92 9.77 47.03
CA ARG A 129 -21.96 10.51 48.31
C ARG A 129 -21.85 12.03 48.15
N ALA A 130 -22.94 12.67 47.72
CA ALA A 130 -23.12 14.12 47.90
C ALA A 130 -24.60 14.57 47.83
N ARG A 131 -25.45 14.11 48.75
CA ARG A 131 -26.45 14.88 49.53
C ARG A 131 -27.47 13.97 50.22
#